data_AF-A0A7S0JIL7-F1
#
_entry.id   AF-A0A7S0JIL7-F1
#
_cell.length_a   1.000
_cell.length_b   1.000
_cell.length_c   1.000
_cell.angle_alpha   90.00
_cell.angle_beta   90.00
_cell.angle_gamma   90.00
#
_symmetry.space_group_name_H-M   'P 1'
#
loop_
_entity.id
_entity.type
_entity.pdbx_description
1 polymer ?
#
loop_
_entity_poly.entity_id
_entity_poly.type
_entity_poly.pdbx_seq_one_letter_code
_entity_poly.pdbx_strand_id
1 'polypeptide(L)'
;GLFICASTLGHAHMVVPPPRNAVDKDLAPWNGSVPASWNHHVDSYICPMASGVGEEGLTLRNGQSCFYFSHGCTIQCDKCDGKTPRFGSTCGNGATAKATICDPSLRTLNRNATCGSKEDKYYFSPWRAPGSSPVFDACGLAGGSPQSQGAPGWAPGGAASAGVRYMNTTHAKQGDRGSHLPAAPSGTVWQAGSLVEVSWTMRSNHGGGYQWRIAPAGGDLPEAAFQRFVLEPVGMSSLRWGGVGGKRLYFAPTRISSGTVPIGSTWTMNPLPRVDASQHPHMKDSFPAPCYDPNAPGEYGRDGLCSGWYGPDNLEVVDEVRVPAALTPGSYVVQWRWDCEESSQVWANCADVTVVSVKP
;
A
#
# COMPACT_ATOMS: atom_id res chain seq x y z
N GLY A 1 -6.70 7.63 -31.69
CA GLY A 1 -7.89 7.59 -30.81
C GLY A 1 -7.42 7.61 -29.38
N LEU A 2 -7.81 8.63 -28.62
CA LEU A 2 -7.41 8.81 -27.23
C LEU A 2 -8.11 7.72 -26.40
N PHE A 3 -7.38 6.70 -25.95
CA PHE A 3 -7.91 5.76 -24.96
C PHE A 3 -8.16 6.55 -23.67
N ILE A 4 -9.44 6.75 -23.34
CA ILE A 4 -9.87 7.24 -22.03
C ILE A 4 -9.44 6.15 -21.04
N CYS A 5 -8.30 6.40 -20.37
CA CYS A 5 -7.79 5.53 -19.33
C CYS A 5 -8.83 5.46 -18.20
N ALA A 6 -9.37 4.27 -17.98
CA ALA A 6 -10.19 3.98 -16.82
C ALA A 6 -9.42 4.40 -15.55
N SER A 7 -10.06 5.21 -14.72
CA SER A 7 -9.64 5.51 -13.36
C SER A 7 -9.45 4.22 -12.58
N THR A 8 -8.25 3.99 -12.06
CA THR A 8 -7.94 2.91 -11.15
C THR A 8 -7.90 3.50 -9.78
N LEU A 9 -8.75 2.96 -8.93
CA LEU A 9 -8.90 3.32 -7.54
C LEU A 9 -8.14 2.24 -6.75
N GLY A 10 -7.12 2.66 -6.00
CA GLY A 10 -6.29 1.73 -5.22
C GLY A 10 -7.00 1.26 -3.98
N HIS A 11 -6.63 0.09 -3.48
CA HIS A 11 -7.07 -0.44 -2.19
C HIS A 11 -5.97 -1.37 -1.68
N ALA A 12 -5.28 -0.98 -0.61
CA ALA A 12 -4.30 -1.82 0.05
C ALA A 12 -4.19 -1.44 1.52
N HIS A 13 -3.83 -2.41 2.34
CA HIS A 13 -3.75 -2.19 3.77
C HIS A 13 -2.83 -3.15 4.51
N MET A 14 -2.31 -2.67 5.65
CA MET A 14 -1.58 -3.45 6.64
C MET A 14 -2.49 -4.53 7.24
N VAL A 15 -1.94 -5.72 7.43
CA VAL A 15 -2.63 -6.88 8.05
C VAL A 15 -1.96 -7.26 9.36
N VAL A 16 -0.64 -7.41 9.37
CA VAL A 16 0.14 -7.70 10.58
C VAL A 16 1.17 -6.58 10.80
N PRO A 17 1.19 -5.94 11.98
CA PRO A 17 0.18 -6.02 13.04
C PRO A 17 -1.19 -5.43 12.62
N PRO A 18 -2.30 -5.77 13.31
CA PRO A 18 -3.61 -5.21 13.03
C PRO A 18 -3.60 -3.66 13.12
N PRO A 19 -4.06 -2.94 12.07
CA PRO A 19 -3.94 -1.49 12.04
C PRO A 19 -5.03 -0.80 12.87
N ARG A 20 -4.71 0.35 13.48
CA ARG A 20 -5.71 1.24 14.09
C ARG A 20 -6.68 1.82 13.06
N ASN A 21 -6.28 1.85 11.79
CA ASN A 21 -7.14 2.21 10.65
C ASN A 21 -8.31 1.22 10.47
N ALA A 22 -8.25 0.03 11.08
CA ALA A 22 -9.41 -0.86 11.20
C ALA A 22 -10.38 -0.37 12.29
N VAL A 23 -10.60 0.95 12.36
CA VAL A 23 -11.37 1.60 13.44
C VAL A 23 -12.83 1.12 13.44
N ASP A 24 -13.36 0.77 12.27
CA ASP A 24 -14.75 0.32 12.07
C ASP A 24 -14.97 -1.19 12.25
N LYS A 25 -13.94 -1.94 12.66
CA LYS A 25 -13.99 -3.42 12.70
C LYS A 25 -15.06 -4.02 13.60
N ASP A 26 -15.58 -3.25 14.55
CA ASP A 26 -16.63 -3.63 15.50
C ASP A 26 -18.04 -3.27 15.01
N LEU A 27 -18.17 -2.50 13.93
CA LEU A 27 -19.45 -2.07 13.36
C LEU A 27 -19.92 -2.98 12.24
N ALA A 28 -21.24 -3.08 12.04
CA ALA A 28 -21.78 -3.77 10.88
C ALA A 28 -21.55 -2.95 9.59
N PRO A 29 -21.20 -3.60 8.47
CA PRO A 29 -21.05 -5.05 8.30
C PRO A 29 -19.61 -5.57 8.53
N TRP A 30 -18.66 -4.72 8.91
CA TRP A 30 -17.24 -5.08 9.07
C TRP A 30 -16.96 -6.06 10.23
N ASN A 31 -17.83 -6.10 11.23
CA ASN A 31 -17.80 -7.10 12.30
C ASN A 31 -18.30 -8.49 11.88
N GLY A 32 -18.77 -8.63 10.63
CA GLY A 32 -19.29 -9.86 10.05
C GLY A 32 -18.32 -10.57 9.09
N SER A 33 -18.84 -11.59 8.43
CA SER A 33 -18.15 -12.30 7.35
C SER A 33 -18.22 -11.50 6.04
N VAL A 34 -17.32 -11.81 5.10
CA VAL A 34 -17.43 -11.29 3.73
C VAL A 34 -18.76 -11.76 3.12
N PRO A 35 -19.56 -10.88 2.49
CA PRO A 35 -20.81 -11.27 1.84
C PRO A 35 -20.59 -12.34 0.76
N ALA A 36 -21.48 -13.34 0.70
CA ALA A 36 -21.42 -14.40 -0.31
C ALA A 36 -21.54 -13.87 -1.74
N SER A 37 -22.29 -12.77 -1.95
CA SER A 37 -22.33 -12.01 -3.19
C SER A 37 -21.61 -10.69 -3.00
N TRP A 38 -20.35 -10.64 -3.42
CA TRP A 38 -19.54 -9.43 -3.38
C TRP A 38 -18.97 -9.16 -4.78
N ASN A 39 -19.20 -7.95 -5.27
CA ASN A 39 -18.97 -7.59 -6.69
C ASN A 39 -17.51 -7.23 -7.00
N HIS A 40 -16.58 -7.46 -6.07
CA HIS A 40 -15.16 -7.10 -6.17
C HIS A 40 -14.93 -5.66 -6.70
N HIS A 41 -15.88 -4.73 -6.58
CA HIS A 41 -15.69 -3.34 -6.99
C HIS A 41 -14.96 -2.50 -5.94
N VAL A 42 -14.06 -1.66 -6.41
CA VAL A 42 -13.22 -0.75 -5.63
C VAL A 42 -14.02 0.26 -4.78
N ASP A 43 -15.25 0.61 -5.13
CA ASP A 43 -16.12 1.45 -4.27
C ASP A 43 -16.86 0.68 -3.18
N SER A 44 -16.67 -0.65 -3.12
CA SER A 44 -17.17 -1.43 -2.00
C SER A 44 -16.32 -1.09 -0.79
N TYR A 45 -16.94 -0.49 0.21
CA TYR A 45 -16.42 -0.13 1.54
C TYR A 45 -15.86 -1.30 2.37
N ILE A 46 -15.71 -2.46 1.75
CA ILE A 46 -15.32 -3.72 2.31
C ILE A 46 -13.83 -3.93 1.98
N CYS A 47 -13.01 -4.10 3.01
CA CYS A 47 -11.60 -4.44 2.90
C CYS A 47 -11.40 -5.91 3.32
N PRO A 48 -11.58 -6.87 2.40
CA PRO A 48 -11.35 -8.26 2.74
C PRO A 48 -9.86 -8.52 2.97
N MET A 49 -9.62 -9.50 3.83
CA MET A 49 -8.30 -10.07 4.10
C MET A 49 -8.49 -11.55 4.43
N ALA A 50 -7.40 -12.32 4.43
CA ALA A 50 -7.45 -13.70 4.83
C ALA A 50 -7.93 -13.87 6.29
N SER A 51 -8.81 -14.84 6.55
CA SER A 51 -9.46 -15.00 7.85
C SER A 51 -8.62 -15.76 8.89
N GLY A 52 -7.57 -16.47 8.47
CA GLY A 52 -6.91 -17.46 9.32
C GLY A 52 -7.62 -18.82 9.36
N VAL A 53 -8.79 -18.95 8.72
CA VAL A 53 -9.65 -20.13 8.76
C VAL A 53 -9.80 -20.69 7.35
N GLY A 54 -9.00 -21.70 7.02
CA GLY A 54 -8.90 -22.27 5.68
C GLY A 54 -8.10 -21.39 4.71
N GLU A 55 -7.67 -21.96 3.58
CA GLU A 55 -6.81 -21.27 2.59
C GLU A 55 -7.55 -20.13 1.85
N GLU A 56 -8.88 -20.29 1.67
CA GLU A 56 -9.74 -19.35 0.93
C GLU A 56 -10.60 -18.47 1.85
N GLY A 57 -10.50 -18.66 3.18
CA GLY A 57 -11.33 -17.93 4.11
C GLY A 57 -11.02 -16.43 4.10
N LEU A 58 -12.06 -15.60 4.00
CA LEU A 58 -11.95 -14.14 4.06
C LEU A 58 -12.68 -13.56 5.28
N THR A 59 -12.24 -12.38 5.72
CA THR A 59 -12.86 -11.63 6.82
C THR A 59 -12.79 -10.12 6.58
N LEU A 60 -13.66 -9.37 7.28
CA LEU A 60 -13.74 -7.90 7.23
C LEU A 60 -13.18 -7.22 8.48
N ARG A 61 -12.43 -7.97 9.31
CA ARG A 61 -11.85 -7.50 10.58
C ARG A 61 -10.92 -6.30 10.45
N ASN A 62 -10.48 -5.97 9.24
CA ASN A 62 -9.70 -4.77 8.96
C ASN A 62 -10.55 -3.54 8.61
N GLY A 63 -11.87 -3.61 8.77
CA GLY A 63 -12.77 -2.47 8.64
C GLY A 63 -12.65 -1.82 7.27
N GLN A 64 -12.47 -0.49 7.28
CA GLN A 64 -12.21 0.33 6.10
C GLN A 64 -10.71 0.71 5.95
N SER A 65 -9.78 -0.04 6.55
CA SER A 65 -8.35 0.33 6.54
C SER A 65 -7.74 0.46 5.13
N CYS A 66 -8.28 -0.28 4.15
CA CYS A 66 -7.92 -0.18 2.73
C CYS A 66 -8.43 1.09 2.03
N PHE A 67 -8.96 2.05 2.77
CA PHE A 67 -9.37 3.37 2.29
C PHE A 67 -8.49 4.50 2.83
N TYR A 68 -7.40 4.19 3.55
CA TYR A 68 -6.48 5.19 4.09
C TYR A 68 -5.24 5.37 3.21
N PHE A 69 -5.16 6.53 2.56
CA PHE A 69 -4.05 6.90 1.66
C PHE A 69 -3.99 8.41 1.49
N SER A 70 -3.04 8.88 0.69
CA SER A 70 -2.94 10.26 0.24
C SER A 70 -2.99 10.30 -1.28
N HIS A 71 -3.91 11.08 -1.83
CA HIS A 71 -4.11 11.21 -3.28
C HIS A 71 -3.48 12.50 -3.82
N GLY A 72 -2.96 12.46 -5.05
CA GLY A 72 -2.39 13.64 -5.70
C GLY A 72 -0.98 14.01 -5.22
N CYS A 73 -0.26 13.02 -4.72
CA CYS A 73 1.10 13.16 -4.21
C CYS A 73 2.10 12.73 -5.29
N THR A 74 2.99 13.63 -5.69
CA THR A 74 4.09 13.34 -6.61
C THR A 74 5.42 13.66 -5.97
N ILE A 75 6.48 13.05 -6.52
CA ILE A 75 7.82 13.13 -5.94
C ILE A 75 8.26 14.59 -5.80
N GLN A 76 8.95 14.89 -4.70
CA GLN A 76 9.58 16.20 -4.46
C GLN A 76 8.59 17.38 -4.53
N CYS A 77 7.33 17.15 -4.17
CA CYS A 77 6.34 18.19 -3.88
C CYS A 77 6.25 18.44 -2.38
N ASP A 78 5.89 19.67 -1.99
CA ASP A 78 5.69 20.01 -0.57
C ASP A 78 4.35 19.49 -0.01
N LYS A 79 3.34 19.32 -0.88
CA LYS A 79 2.00 18.88 -0.51
C LYS A 79 1.32 18.10 -1.62
N CYS A 80 0.38 17.25 -1.24
CA CYS A 80 -0.53 16.61 -2.18
C CYS A 80 -1.62 17.60 -2.63
N ASP A 81 -2.08 17.49 -3.87
CA ASP A 81 -3.17 18.35 -4.38
C ASP A 81 -4.57 17.78 -4.12
N GLY A 82 -4.67 16.49 -3.77
CA GLY A 82 -5.94 15.79 -3.52
C GLY A 82 -6.82 15.67 -4.75
N LYS A 83 -6.28 15.85 -5.96
CA LYS A 83 -7.04 15.99 -7.22
C LYS A 83 -6.48 15.19 -8.38
N THR A 84 -5.18 15.25 -8.60
CA THR A 84 -4.58 14.65 -9.80
C THR A 84 -4.49 13.14 -9.61
N PRO A 85 -5.17 12.33 -10.44
CA PRO A 85 -5.29 10.90 -10.18
C PRO A 85 -4.13 10.08 -10.75
N ARG A 86 -3.56 10.51 -11.89
CA ARG A 86 -2.44 9.86 -12.56
C ARG A 86 -1.67 10.82 -13.46
N PHE A 87 -0.37 10.53 -13.57
CA PHE A 87 0.59 11.12 -14.50
C PHE A 87 0.90 12.61 -14.26
N GLY A 88 2.13 12.99 -14.64
CA GLY A 88 2.59 14.38 -14.54
C GLY A 88 2.88 14.82 -13.11
N SER A 89 3.39 16.03 -12.99
CA SER A 89 3.75 16.66 -11.71
C SER A 89 2.54 17.40 -11.13
N THR A 90 2.21 17.19 -9.85
CA THR A 90 1.02 17.81 -9.22
C THR A 90 1.26 19.21 -8.66
N CYS A 91 2.51 19.58 -8.41
CA CYS A 91 2.87 20.87 -7.82
C CYS A 91 3.68 21.77 -8.79
N GLY A 92 3.66 21.47 -10.10
CA GLY A 92 4.39 22.24 -11.10
C GLY A 92 5.92 22.06 -11.04
N ASN A 93 6.41 21.05 -10.33
CA ASN A 93 7.83 20.76 -10.17
C ASN A 93 8.44 19.98 -11.34
N GLY A 94 7.76 19.87 -12.49
CA GLY A 94 8.22 19.08 -13.64
C GLY A 94 9.62 19.43 -14.16
N ALA A 95 10.10 20.66 -13.92
CA ALA A 95 11.45 21.09 -14.30
C ALA A 95 12.53 20.77 -13.26
N THR A 96 12.15 20.53 -11.99
CA THR A 96 13.08 20.37 -10.87
C THR A 96 13.07 18.96 -10.28
N ALA A 97 11.92 18.28 -10.33
CA ALA A 97 11.76 16.94 -9.81
C ALA A 97 12.54 15.91 -10.63
N LYS A 98 13.30 15.06 -9.93
CA LYS A 98 14.09 14.01 -10.56
C LYS A 98 13.75 12.64 -9.99
N ALA A 99 13.29 11.72 -10.84
CA ALA A 99 13.21 10.32 -10.46
C ALA A 99 14.59 9.81 -10.06
N THR A 100 14.67 9.09 -8.95
CA THR A 100 15.89 8.40 -8.51
C THR A 100 15.90 6.94 -8.94
N ILE A 101 14.73 6.36 -9.24
CA ILE A 101 14.60 5.07 -9.90
C ILE A 101 14.50 5.27 -11.41
N CYS A 102 15.61 5.04 -12.10
CA CYS A 102 15.67 4.97 -13.55
C CYS A 102 16.01 3.57 -14.09
N ASP A 103 16.51 2.65 -13.26
CA ASP A 103 16.75 1.26 -13.65
C ASP A 103 15.41 0.55 -13.89
N PRO A 104 15.14 0.03 -15.10
CA PRO A 104 13.93 -0.73 -15.40
C PRO A 104 13.66 -1.92 -14.47
N SER A 105 14.71 -2.57 -13.95
CA SER A 105 14.57 -3.73 -13.05
C SER A 105 13.91 -3.38 -11.72
N LEU A 106 14.02 -2.10 -11.31
CA LEU A 106 13.48 -1.56 -10.06
C LEU A 106 12.09 -0.90 -10.22
N ARG A 107 11.55 -0.83 -11.45
CA ARG A 107 10.19 -0.32 -11.72
C ARG A 107 9.19 -1.46 -11.79
N THR A 108 7.99 -1.32 -11.24
CA THR A 108 6.95 -2.37 -11.37
C THR A 108 6.19 -2.31 -12.69
N LEU A 109 6.24 -1.15 -13.35
CA LEU A 109 5.49 -0.81 -14.56
C LEU A 109 6.37 0.03 -15.48
N ASN A 110 5.98 0.14 -16.76
CA ASN A 110 6.60 1.03 -17.75
C ASN A 110 8.12 0.81 -17.86
N ARG A 111 8.55 -0.45 -17.73
CA ARG A 111 9.97 -0.86 -17.74
C ARG A 111 10.68 -0.56 -19.06
N ASN A 112 9.97 -0.59 -20.18
CA ASN A 112 10.56 -0.33 -21.50
C ASN A 112 10.75 1.16 -21.82
N ALA A 113 10.16 2.07 -21.04
CA ALA A 113 10.34 3.49 -21.28
C ALA A 113 11.72 3.96 -20.83
N THR A 114 12.38 4.73 -21.70
CA THR A 114 13.61 5.44 -21.36
C THR A 114 13.31 6.43 -20.24
N CYS A 115 14.14 6.47 -19.19
CA CYS A 115 13.86 7.33 -18.03
C CYS A 115 13.68 8.80 -18.43
N GLY A 116 12.55 9.40 -18.05
CA GLY A 116 12.21 10.79 -18.34
C GLY A 116 11.81 11.09 -19.79
N SER A 117 11.67 10.06 -20.65
CA SER A 117 11.12 10.26 -21.99
C SER A 117 9.62 10.50 -21.96
N LYS A 118 9.02 10.87 -23.09
CA LYS A 118 7.56 11.07 -23.19
C LYS A 118 6.77 9.78 -22.94
N GLU A 119 7.42 8.64 -23.11
CA GLU A 119 6.89 7.30 -22.87
C GLU A 119 6.97 6.88 -21.40
N ASP A 120 7.76 7.59 -20.58
CA ASP A 120 7.89 7.39 -19.13
C ASP A 120 6.75 8.10 -18.38
N LYS A 121 5.55 7.53 -18.52
CA LYS A 121 4.31 8.13 -18.02
C LYS A 121 4.32 8.28 -16.50
N TYR A 122 5.01 7.38 -15.80
CA TYR A 122 5.04 7.31 -14.35
C TYR A 122 6.22 8.06 -13.72
N TYR A 123 6.99 8.83 -14.48
CA TYR A 123 8.21 9.51 -13.99
C TYR A 123 8.04 10.29 -12.67
N PHE A 124 6.86 10.88 -12.45
CA PHE A 124 6.57 11.68 -11.23
C PHE A 124 5.84 10.90 -10.12
N SER A 125 5.51 9.63 -10.34
CA SER A 125 4.81 8.80 -9.36
C SER A 125 5.67 8.57 -8.11
N PRO A 126 5.07 8.41 -6.92
CA PRO A 126 5.80 8.26 -5.66
C PRO A 126 6.94 7.23 -5.69
N TRP A 127 6.74 6.06 -6.29
CA TRP A 127 7.79 5.03 -6.35
C TRP A 127 9.04 5.47 -7.11
N ARG A 128 8.95 6.44 -8.02
CA ARG A 128 10.10 6.91 -8.79
C ARG A 128 11.13 7.67 -7.97
N ALA A 129 10.79 8.10 -6.77
CA ALA A 129 11.74 8.56 -5.77
C ALA A 129 11.21 8.19 -4.37
N PRO A 130 11.42 6.93 -3.92
CA PRO A 130 10.72 6.37 -2.77
C PRO A 130 10.88 7.22 -1.51
N GLY A 131 9.76 7.52 -0.87
CA GLY A 131 9.71 8.33 0.35
C GLY A 131 9.63 9.84 0.13
N SER A 132 9.94 10.34 -1.08
CA SER A 132 10.04 11.77 -1.34
C SER A 132 8.69 12.47 -1.58
N SER A 133 7.65 11.72 -1.93
CA SER A 133 6.30 12.27 -2.06
C SER A 133 5.75 12.68 -0.68
N PRO A 134 5.02 13.81 -0.60
CA PRO A 134 4.34 14.22 0.62
C PRO A 134 3.15 13.30 0.89
N VAL A 135 2.59 13.42 2.09
CA VAL A 135 1.35 12.74 2.52
C VAL A 135 0.43 13.73 3.23
N PHE A 136 -0.89 13.50 3.14
CA PHE A 136 -1.85 14.26 3.96
C PHE A 136 -1.73 13.90 5.45
N ASP A 137 -1.42 12.64 5.71
CA ASP A 137 -1.27 12.08 7.05
C ASP A 137 -0.36 10.85 6.99
N ALA A 138 0.50 10.68 8.00
CA ALA A 138 1.46 9.57 8.04
C ALA A 138 0.76 8.20 8.16
N CYS A 139 -0.43 8.15 8.73
CA CYS A 139 -1.22 6.93 8.84
C CYS A 139 -2.38 6.89 7.82
N GLY A 140 -2.27 7.70 6.75
CA GLY A 140 -3.25 7.82 5.67
C GLY A 140 -4.45 8.71 6.01
N LEU A 141 -5.13 9.20 4.98
CA LEU A 141 -6.36 9.99 5.09
C LEU A 141 -7.54 9.12 4.66
N ALA A 142 -8.62 9.11 5.44
CA ALA A 142 -9.83 8.37 5.12
C ALA A 142 -10.40 8.80 3.75
N GLY A 143 -10.42 7.87 2.80
CA GLY A 143 -10.85 8.07 1.41
C GLY A 143 -9.84 8.80 0.51
N GLY A 144 -8.62 9.06 0.98
CA GLY A 144 -7.52 9.57 0.15
C GLY A 144 -7.50 11.08 -0.11
N SER A 145 -8.61 11.77 0.14
CA SER A 145 -8.78 13.21 -0.08
C SER A 145 -9.77 13.81 0.95
N PRO A 146 -9.68 15.11 1.26
CA PRO A 146 -10.62 15.76 2.18
C PRO A 146 -12.09 15.72 1.70
N GLN A 147 -12.31 15.68 0.38
CA GLN A 147 -13.63 15.53 -0.22
C GLN A 147 -13.74 14.17 -0.91
N SER A 148 -14.85 13.47 -0.68
CA SER A 148 -15.23 12.30 -1.48
C SER A 148 -15.61 12.78 -2.87
N GLN A 149 -14.84 12.43 -3.90
CA GLN A 149 -15.20 12.78 -5.27
C GLN A 149 -15.91 11.66 -6.04
N GLY A 150 -16.25 10.55 -5.37
CA GLY A 150 -16.89 9.38 -5.98
C GLY A 150 -15.96 8.69 -7.01
N ALA A 151 -16.28 7.47 -7.44
CA ALA A 151 -15.60 6.89 -8.59
C ALA A 151 -16.12 7.49 -9.90
N PRO A 152 -15.27 7.63 -10.93
CA PRO A 152 -15.73 7.88 -12.30
C PRO A 152 -16.56 6.68 -12.75
N GLY A 153 -17.87 6.88 -12.89
CA GLY A 153 -18.75 5.80 -13.35
C GLY A 153 -20.25 6.02 -13.22
N TRP A 154 -20.72 7.04 -12.47
CA TRP A 154 -22.16 7.29 -12.31
C TRP A 154 -22.60 8.75 -12.47
N ALA A 155 -21.75 9.59 -13.07
CA ALA A 155 -22.14 10.91 -13.55
C ALA A 155 -21.83 11.02 -15.06
N PRO A 156 -22.79 11.41 -15.92
CA PRO A 156 -22.50 11.76 -17.30
C PRO A 156 -21.51 12.94 -17.32
N GLY A 157 -20.27 12.71 -17.78
CA GLY A 157 -19.23 13.76 -17.85
C GLY A 157 -17.82 13.37 -17.39
N GLY A 158 -17.63 12.18 -16.81
CA GLY A 158 -16.36 11.42 -16.79
C GLY A 158 -15.05 12.22 -16.61
N ALA A 159 -14.91 12.98 -15.52
CA ALA A 159 -13.59 13.37 -15.02
C ALA A 159 -13.08 12.26 -14.09
N ALA A 160 -11.79 11.91 -14.17
CA ALA A 160 -11.16 11.03 -13.20
C ALA A 160 -11.17 11.72 -11.84
N SER A 161 -12.13 11.38 -10.99
CA SER A 161 -12.34 11.94 -9.67
C SER A 161 -11.30 11.41 -8.69
N ALA A 162 -10.87 12.31 -7.81
CA ALA A 162 -9.81 12.08 -6.85
C ALA A 162 -10.30 11.34 -5.59
N GLY A 163 -9.44 10.49 -5.03
CA GLY A 163 -9.78 9.70 -3.85
C GLY A 163 -10.85 8.63 -4.12
N VAL A 164 -11.42 8.11 -3.04
CA VAL A 164 -12.49 7.10 -2.99
C VAL A 164 -13.47 7.50 -1.89
N ARG A 165 -14.66 6.92 -1.89
CA ARG A 165 -15.65 7.19 -0.84
C ARG A 165 -15.36 6.33 0.40
N TYR A 166 -14.96 6.98 1.48
CA TYR A 166 -15.04 6.40 2.83
C TYR A 166 -16.49 6.41 3.29
N MET A 167 -17.01 5.30 3.83
CA MET A 167 -18.32 5.32 4.46
C MET A 167 -18.22 5.86 5.87
N ASN A 168 -18.88 6.99 6.11
CA ASN A 168 -18.95 7.56 7.45
C ASN A 168 -19.58 6.56 8.42
N THR A 169 -18.96 6.41 9.57
CA THR A 169 -19.41 5.60 10.69
C THR A 169 -19.49 6.46 11.95
N THR A 170 -19.74 5.83 13.10
CA THR A 170 -19.60 6.49 14.40
C THR A 170 -18.14 6.76 14.78
N HIS A 171 -17.18 6.09 14.14
CA HIS A 171 -15.78 6.12 14.52
C HIS A 171 -14.90 6.99 13.62
N ALA A 172 -15.23 7.08 12.33
CA ALA A 172 -14.50 7.90 11.36
C ALA A 172 -15.38 8.33 10.18
N LYS A 173 -14.94 9.37 9.47
CA LYS A 173 -15.56 9.88 8.24
C LYS A 173 -14.51 10.24 7.19
N GLN A 174 -14.97 10.48 5.95
CA GLN A 174 -14.13 10.98 4.86
C GLN A 174 -13.26 12.16 5.32
N GLY A 175 -11.97 12.10 4.98
CA GLY A 175 -11.01 13.16 5.31
C GLY A 175 -10.45 13.10 6.74
N ASP A 176 -10.89 12.16 7.58
CA ASP A 176 -10.27 11.95 8.89
C ASP A 176 -8.85 11.40 8.74
N ARG A 177 -7.96 11.87 9.61
CA ARG A 177 -6.54 11.52 9.63
C ARG A 177 -6.31 10.24 10.43
N GLY A 178 -5.66 9.25 9.82
CA GLY A 178 -5.34 7.98 10.45
C GLY A 178 -4.50 8.14 11.73
N SER A 179 -3.63 9.14 11.78
CA SER A 179 -2.75 9.38 12.92
C SER A 179 -3.49 9.96 14.13
N HIS A 180 -4.71 10.46 13.91
CA HIS A 180 -5.58 11.03 14.94
C HIS A 180 -6.69 10.06 15.35
N LEU A 181 -6.75 8.87 14.75
CA LEU A 181 -7.64 7.81 15.22
C LEU A 181 -7.26 7.41 16.66
N PRO A 182 -8.23 6.98 17.48
CA PRO A 182 -7.96 6.43 18.80
C PRO A 182 -6.89 5.34 18.73
N ALA A 183 -6.02 5.30 19.74
CA ALA A 183 -5.08 4.20 19.90
C ALA A 183 -5.85 2.87 19.94
N ALA A 184 -5.39 1.89 19.18
CA ALA A 184 -6.01 0.57 19.12
C ALA A 184 -4.94 -0.49 19.43
N PRO A 185 -4.56 -0.67 20.72
CA PRO A 185 -3.51 -1.62 21.10
C PRO A 185 -3.79 -3.01 20.52
N SER A 186 -2.91 -3.45 19.63
CA SER A 186 -3.10 -4.71 18.92
C SER A 186 -2.81 -5.95 19.78
N GLY A 187 -2.29 -5.76 21.00
CA GLY A 187 -1.70 -6.81 21.82
C GLY A 187 -0.31 -7.27 21.33
N THR A 188 0.18 -6.71 20.22
CA THR A 188 1.48 -7.03 19.66
C THR A 188 2.59 -6.48 20.55
N VAL A 189 3.45 -7.39 21.03
CA VAL A 189 4.64 -7.06 21.82
C VAL A 189 5.88 -7.44 21.02
N TRP A 190 6.76 -6.47 20.79
CA TRP A 190 8.01 -6.64 20.07
C TRP A 190 9.20 -6.42 20.99
N GLN A 191 10.26 -7.18 20.80
CA GLN A 191 11.50 -6.98 21.53
C GLN A 191 12.43 -6.08 20.73
N ALA A 192 13.05 -5.08 21.38
CA ALA A 192 14.06 -4.26 20.70
C ALA A 192 15.19 -5.16 20.14
N GLY A 193 15.60 -4.92 18.90
CA GLY A 193 16.65 -5.71 18.22
C GLY A 193 16.15 -7.01 17.57
N SER A 194 14.95 -7.48 17.89
CA SER A 194 14.43 -8.74 17.33
C SER A 194 13.99 -8.59 15.87
N LEU A 195 13.88 -9.74 15.21
CA LEU A 195 13.20 -9.86 13.94
C LEU A 195 11.72 -10.12 14.20
N VAL A 196 10.86 -9.42 13.46
CA VAL A 196 9.41 -9.51 13.60
C VAL A 196 8.76 -9.62 12.24
N GLU A 197 7.67 -10.36 12.18
CA GLU A 197 6.88 -10.50 10.96
C GLU A 197 5.93 -9.31 10.80
N VAL A 198 5.84 -8.80 9.58
CA VAL A 198 4.88 -7.79 9.16
C VAL A 198 4.25 -8.22 7.84
N SER A 199 2.99 -7.84 7.61
CA SER A 199 2.32 -8.15 6.35
C SER A 199 1.30 -7.11 5.95
N TRP A 200 1.08 -7.04 4.64
CA TRP A 200 0.07 -6.20 4.03
C TRP A 200 -0.59 -6.96 2.88
N THR A 201 -1.79 -6.53 2.53
CA THR A 201 -2.52 -7.05 1.37
C THR A 201 -2.90 -5.91 0.46
N MET A 202 -3.11 -6.23 -0.81
CA MET A 202 -3.60 -5.29 -1.79
C MET A 202 -4.70 -5.94 -2.60
N ARG A 203 -5.73 -5.14 -2.84
CA ARG A 203 -6.84 -5.52 -3.69
C ARG A 203 -6.73 -4.88 -5.06
N SER A 204 -6.15 -3.69 -5.19
CA SER A 204 -5.83 -3.12 -6.50
C SER A 204 -4.34 -2.84 -6.58
N ASN A 205 -3.70 -3.44 -7.58
CA ASN A 205 -2.26 -3.43 -7.75
C ASN A 205 -1.81 -2.24 -8.61
N HIS A 206 -1.33 -1.19 -7.94
CA HIS A 206 -0.72 -0.01 -8.59
C HIS A 206 0.79 -0.13 -8.77
N GLY A 207 1.37 -1.32 -8.53
CA GLY A 207 2.80 -1.51 -8.50
C GLY A 207 3.48 -0.62 -7.45
N GLY A 208 4.73 -0.24 -7.64
CA GLY A 208 5.49 0.60 -6.73
C GLY A 208 6.28 -0.19 -5.68
N GLY A 209 6.45 0.40 -4.51
CA GLY A 209 7.20 -0.23 -3.42
C GLY A 209 6.92 0.43 -2.08
N TYR A 210 7.29 -0.27 -1.01
CA TYR A 210 6.83 0.01 0.34
C TYR A 210 7.96 -0.05 1.36
N GLN A 211 7.72 0.56 2.51
CA GLN A 211 8.62 0.58 3.66
C GLN A 211 7.83 0.52 4.97
N TRP A 212 8.46 -0.10 5.96
CA TRP A 212 7.97 -0.19 7.33
C TRP A 212 8.78 0.72 8.25
N ARG A 213 8.10 1.44 9.14
CA ARG A 213 8.72 2.39 10.08
C ARG A 213 8.04 2.34 11.43
N ILE A 214 8.65 2.95 12.43
CA ILE A 214 8.10 3.01 13.78
C ILE A 214 8.33 4.39 14.41
N ALA A 215 7.41 4.86 15.23
CA ALA A 215 7.52 6.11 15.98
C ALA A 215 6.98 5.94 17.41
N PRO A 216 7.51 6.66 18.41
CA PRO A 216 6.92 6.66 19.75
C PRO A 216 5.46 7.14 19.73
N ALA A 217 4.59 6.50 20.50
CA ALA A 217 3.15 6.84 20.51
C ALA A 217 2.81 8.09 21.34
N GLY A 218 3.71 8.53 22.23
CA GLY A 218 3.45 9.60 23.21
C GLY A 218 3.50 11.05 22.67
N GLY A 219 3.37 11.25 21.36
CA GLY A 219 3.42 12.58 20.75
C GLY A 219 2.77 12.61 19.37
N ASP A 220 2.95 13.72 18.66
CA ASP A 220 2.47 13.84 17.28
C ASP A 220 3.13 12.79 16.38
N LEU A 221 2.38 12.33 15.38
CA LEU A 221 2.80 11.29 14.44
C LEU A 221 2.99 11.87 13.01
N PRO A 222 3.81 12.91 12.78
CA PRO A 222 4.13 13.35 11.44
C PRO A 222 5.02 12.34 10.72
N GLU A 223 5.10 12.41 9.39
CA GLU A 223 5.98 11.56 8.59
C GLU A 223 7.45 11.61 9.09
N ALA A 224 7.90 12.79 9.51
CA ALA A 224 9.24 12.99 10.05
C ALA A 224 9.52 12.20 11.35
N ALA A 225 8.50 11.84 12.13
CA ALA A 225 8.68 10.99 13.31
C ALA A 225 8.98 9.54 12.90
N PHE A 226 8.28 9.02 11.90
CA PHE A 226 8.51 7.67 11.37
C PHE A 226 9.82 7.57 10.58
N GLN A 227 10.20 8.61 9.86
CA GLN A 227 11.47 8.69 9.13
C GLN A 227 12.71 8.56 10.03
N ARG A 228 12.59 8.73 11.35
CA ARG A 228 13.71 8.54 12.29
C ARG A 228 14.03 7.07 12.57
N PHE A 229 13.05 6.18 12.47
CA PHE A 229 13.22 4.76 12.79
C PHE A 229 12.59 3.89 11.71
N VAL A 230 13.39 3.60 10.68
CA VAL A 230 13.05 2.64 9.64
C VAL A 230 13.22 1.22 10.19
N LEU A 231 12.26 0.34 9.90
CA LEU A 231 12.33 -1.08 10.21
C LEU A 231 13.00 -1.78 9.04
N GLU A 232 14.30 -2.06 9.15
CA GLU A 232 15.08 -2.64 8.06
C GLU A 232 14.58 -4.06 7.72
N PRO A 233 14.21 -4.35 6.46
CA PRO A 233 13.75 -5.66 6.06
C PRO A 233 14.94 -6.63 5.95
N VAL A 234 14.73 -7.88 6.38
CA VAL A 234 15.77 -8.92 6.48
C VAL A 234 15.35 -10.13 5.65
N GLY A 235 16.33 -10.84 5.10
CA GLY A 235 16.11 -12.16 4.48
C GLY A 235 15.14 -12.16 3.29
N MET A 236 14.49 -13.31 3.10
CA MET A 236 13.48 -13.53 2.07
C MET A 236 12.13 -12.94 2.47
N SER A 237 11.33 -12.57 1.47
CA SER A 237 9.91 -12.26 1.66
C SER A 237 9.08 -13.48 1.29
N SER A 238 7.78 -13.46 1.60
CA SER A 238 6.87 -14.52 1.16
C SER A 238 5.50 -14.01 0.79
N LEU A 239 4.86 -14.68 -0.15
CA LEU A 239 3.41 -14.62 -0.35
C LEU A 239 2.73 -15.59 0.62
N ARG A 240 1.62 -15.18 1.23
CA ARG A 240 0.86 -16.01 2.18
C ARG A 240 -0.63 -16.01 1.88
N TRP A 241 -1.23 -17.20 1.84
CA TRP A 241 -2.67 -17.40 1.69
C TRP A 241 -3.26 -18.05 2.95
N GLY A 242 -4.48 -17.67 3.31
CA GLY A 242 -5.18 -18.22 4.48
C GLY A 242 -4.79 -17.60 5.82
N GLY A 243 -4.05 -16.49 5.84
CA GLY A 243 -3.72 -15.74 7.06
C GLY A 243 -2.48 -16.26 7.79
N VAL A 244 -2.25 -15.78 9.02
CA VAL A 244 -1.11 -16.22 9.86
C VAL A 244 -1.13 -17.74 10.04
N GLY A 245 -0.01 -18.39 9.73
CA GLY A 245 0.12 -19.86 9.73
C GLY A 245 -0.38 -20.55 8.45
N GLY A 246 -0.91 -19.80 7.49
CA GLY A 246 -1.35 -20.31 6.19
C GLY A 246 -0.20 -20.67 5.24
N LYS A 247 -0.57 -21.07 4.02
CA LYS A 247 0.36 -21.52 2.99
C LYS A 247 1.29 -20.38 2.57
N ARG A 248 2.60 -20.64 2.51
CA ARG A 248 3.62 -19.66 2.13
C ARG A 248 4.39 -20.06 0.88
N LEU A 249 4.72 -19.06 0.08
CA LEU A 249 5.70 -19.15 -0.99
C LEU A 249 6.79 -18.11 -0.75
N TYR A 250 8.03 -18.57 -0.52
CA TYR A 250 9.16 -17.70 -0.29
C TYR A 250 9.83 -17.29 -1.61
N PHE A 251 10.27 -16.05 -1.69
CA PHE A 251 11.00 -15.51 -2.84
C PHE A 251 12.07 -14.50 -2.39
N ALA A 252 13.07 -14.28 -3.25
CA ALA A 252 14.06 -13.23 -3.03
C ALA A 252 13.45 -11.86 -3.39
N PRO A 253 13.31 -10.91 -2.45
CA PRO A 253 12.71 -9.62 -2.72
C PRO A 253 13.67 -8.69 -3.46
N THR A 254 13.12 -7.80 -4.29
CA THR A 254 13.89 -6.67 -4.85
C THR A 254 13.83 -5.50 -3.88
N ARG A 255 14.99 -5.02 -3.44
CA ARG A 255 15.11 -3.92 -2.47
C ARG A 255 16.04 -2.83 -3.01
N ILE A 256 15.76 -1.58 -2.63
CA ILE A 256 16.55 -0.41 -3.03
C ILE A 256 16.82 0.49 -1.81
N SER A 257 18.04 1.02 -1.72
CA SER A 257 18.43 1.98 -0.69
C SER A 257 19.07 3.26 -1.25
N SER A 258 19.30 3.33 -2.57
CA SER A 258 19.84 4.51 -3.24
C SER A 258 18.72 5.45 -3.66
N GLY A 259 18.91 6.76 -3.43
CA GLY A 259 17.95 7.78 -3.83
C GLY A 259 16.60 7.71 -3.10
N THR A 260 16.58 7.12 -1.90
CA THR A 260 15.40 6.98 -1.04
C THR A 260 15.33 8.11 -0.01
N VAL A 261 14.15 8.30 0.58
CA VAL A 261 13.93 9.17 1.74
C VAL A 261 13.34 8.34 2.90
N PRO A 262 13.99 8.30 4.08
CA PRO A 262 15.29 8.89 4.41
C PRO A 262 16.45 8.36 3.54
N ILE A 263 17.50 9.16 3.39
CA ILE A 263 18.66 8.80 2.56
C ILE A 263 19.27 7.49 3.08
N GLY A 264 19.46 6.52 2.19
CA GLY A 264 20.06 5.23 2.52
C GLY A 264 19.09 4.23 3.14
N SER A 265 17.83 4.60 3.38
CA SER A 265 16.82 3.70 3.92
C SER A 265 16.38 2.67 2.87
N THR A 266 16.13 1.44 3.29
CA THR A 266 15.76 0.35 2.40
C THR A 266 14.25 0.32 2.14
N TRP A 267 13.88 0.27 0.87
CA TRP A 267 12.51 0.07 0.40
C TRP A 267 12.39 -1.27 -0.33
N THR A 268 11.26 -1.95 -0.18
CA THR A 268 10.97 -3.21 -0.88
C THR A 268 10.02 -2.94 -2.03
N MET A 269 10.36 -3.43 -3.21
CA MET A 269 9.50 -3.37 -4.38
C MET A 269 8.28 -4.27 -4.19
N ASN A 270 7.10 -3.84 -4.64
CA ASN A 270 5.92 -4.70 -4.68
C ASN A 270 6.22 -5.94 -5.55
N PRO A 271 6.11 -7.17 -4.99
CA PRO A 271 6.53 -8.39 -5.68
C PRO A 271 5.48 -8.91 -6.67
N LEU A 272 4.29 -8.32 -6.71
CA LEU A 272 3.21 -8.75 -7.58
C LEU A 272 3.24 -7.93 -8.87
N PRO A 273 3.56 -8.52 -10.03
CA PRO A 273 3.44 -7.79 -11.28
C PRO A 273 1.98 -7.48 -11.52
N ARG A 274 1.72 -6.25 -11.97
CA ARG A 274 0.38 -5.85 -12.40
C ARG A 274 -0.12 -6.75 -13.53
N VAL A 275 0.82 -7.30 -14.30
CA VAL A 275 0.51 -8.21 -15.39
C VAL A 275 1.69 -9.17 -15.66
N ASP A 276 1.63 -10.42 -15.21
CA ASP A 276 1.96 -11.59 -16.06
C ASP A 276 1.60 -12.92 -15.40
N ALA A 277 1.02 -13.81 -16.20
CA ALA A 277 1.02 -15.24 -15.97
C ALA A 277 1.37 -15.96 -17.29
N SER A 278 2.63 -15.84 -17.68
CA SER A 278 3.35 -16.58 -18.71
C SER A 278 3.00 -16.43 -20.20
N GLN A 279 1.91 -15.79 -20.67
CA GLN A 279 1.57 -15.78 -22.12
C GLN A 279 0.74 -14.59 -22.67
N HIS A 280 1.28 -13.36 -22.83
CA HIS A 280 0.69 -12.43 -23.83
C HIS A 280 1.65 -11.44 -24.51
N PRO A 281 1.48 -11.19 -25.83
CA PRO A 281 2.33 -10.29 -26.61
C PRO A 281 2.13 -8.77 -26.31
N HIS A 282 1.09 -8.38 -25.57
CA HIS A 282 0.78 -6.97 -25.29
C HIS A 282 1.10 -6.51 -23.84
N MET A 283 1.75 -7.36 -23.02
CA MET A 283 2.01 -7.13 -21.59
C MET A 283 3.49 -6.76 -21.30
N LYS A 284 4.25 -6.32 -22.32
CA LYS A 284 5.72 -6.20 -22.33
C LYS A 284 6.37 -5.25 -21.30
N ASP A 285 5.60 -4.63 -20.41
CA ASP A 285 6.05 -3.59 -19.48
C ASP A 285 6.09 -4.03 -18.00
N SER A 286 5.73 -5.27 -17.68
CA SER A 286 5.77 -5.83 -16.31
C SER A 286 6.90 -6.85 -16.13
N PHE A 287 6.99 -7.43 -14.93
CA PHE A 287 8.02 -8.40 -14.55
C PHE A 287 7.42 -9.79 -14.29
N PRO A 288 8.23 -10.86 -14.30
CA PRO A 288 7.72 -12.20 -14.05
C PRO A 288 7.09 -12.32 -12.66
N ALA A 289 5.96 -13.04 -12.58
CA ALA A 289 5.34 -13.36 -11.30
C ALA A 289 6.25 -14.27 -10.45
N PRO A 290 6.22 -14.14 -9.11
CA PRO A 290 7.05 -14.96 -8.22
C PRO A 290 6.55 -16.40 -8.10
N CYS A 291 5.38 -16.72 -8.67
CA CYS A 291 4.77 -18.04 -8.65
C CYS A 291 4.17 -18.39 -10.00
N TYR A 292 3.98 -19.70 -10.24
CA TYR A 292 3.18 -20.17 -11.36
C TYR A 292 1.70 -20.14 -11.00
N ASP A 293 0.88 -19.55 -11.88
CA ASP A 293 -0.57 -19.53 -11.76
C ASP A 293 -1.19 -20.28 -12.96
N PRO A 294 -1.69 -21.51 -12.76
CA PRO A 294 -2.32 -22.28 -13.84
C PRO A 294 -3.68 -21.73 -14.27
N ASN A 295 -4.31 -20.89 -13.46
CA ASN A 295 -5.67 -20.38 -13.68
C ASN A 295 -5.67 -18.95 -14.22
N ALA A 296 -4.50 -18.39 -14.51
CA ALA A 296 -4.43 -17.00 -14.88
C ALA A 296 -5.24 -16.70 -16.15
N PRO A 297 -6.19 -15.74 -16.09
CA PRO A 297 -7.13 -15.52 -17.17
C PRO A 297 -6.39 -14.97 -18.39
N GLY A 298 -6.23 -15.84 -19.39
CA GLY A 298 -5.51 -15.57 -20.63
C GLY A 298 -6.19 -14.58 -21.58
N GLU A 299 -7.00 -13.62 -21.11
CA GLU A 299 -7.44 -12.48 -21.95
C GLU A 299 -7.73 -11.16 -21.20
N TYR A 300 -7.82 -11.13 -19.85
CA TYR A 300 -8.19 -9.88 -19.15
C TYR A 300 -7.37 -9.47 -17.91
N GLY A 301 -6.35 -10.22 -17.49
CA GLY A 301 -5.34 -9.73 -16.53
C GLY A 301 -5.87 -9.15 -15.20
N ARG A 302 -7.11 -9.49 -14.81
CA ARG A 302 -7.73 -8.94 -13.60
C ARG A 302 -7.29 -9.69 -12.37
N ASP A 303 -7.29 -11.01 -12.38
CA ASP A 303 -7.16 -11.82 -11.17
C ASP A 303 -6.13 -12.94 -11.38
N GLY A 304 -4.94 -12.81 -10.78
CA GLY A 304 -3.95 -13.88 -10.74
C GLY A 304 -3.58 -14.22 -9.31
N LEU A 305 -3.23 -15.48 -9.04
CA LEU A 305 -2.88 -15.97 -7.71
C LEU A 305 -1.75 -15.17 -7.05
N CYS A 306 -0.78 -14.73 -7.84
CA CYS A 306 0.38 -13.93 -7.43
C CYS A 306 0.71 -12.82 -8.44
N SER A 307 -0.30 -12.35 -9.17
CA SER A 307 -0.17 -11.31 -10.18
C SER A 307 -1.53 -10.66 -10.42
N GLY A 308 -1.56 -9.63 -11.28
CA GLY A 308 -2.82 -9.11 -11.79
C GLY A 308 -3.13 -7.70 -11.29
N TRP A 309 -4.20 -7.16 -11.88
CA TRP A 309 -4.67 -5.81 -11.60
C TRP A 309 -5.43 -5.71 -10.29
N TYR A 310 -6.22 -6.73 -9.99
CA TYR A 310 -6.87 -6.93 -8.72
C TYR A 310 -6.20 -8.12 -8.03
N GLY A 311 -5.88 -7.92 -6.76
CA GLY A 311 -5.25 -8.95 -5.97
C GLY A 311 -6.28 -10.02 -5.62
N PRO A 312 -5.86 -11.28 -5.46
CA PRO A 312 -6.68 -12.24 -4.75
C PRO A 312 -6.80 -11.75 -3.30
N ASP A 313 -8.03 -11.51 -2.85
CA ASP A 313 -8.33 -10.87 -1.56
C ASP A 313 -7.83 -11.64 -0.33
N ASN A 314 -7.41 -12.90 -0.52
CA ASN A 314 -6.83 -13.76 0.51
C ASN A 314 -5.29 -13.81 0.51
N LEU A 315 -4.62 -13.01 -0.34
CA LEU A 315 -3.16 -12.96 -0.43
C LEU A 315 -2.57 -11.85 0.43
N GLU A 316 -1.53 -12.18 1.19
CA GLU A 316 -0.67 -11.25 1.90
C GLU A 316 0.76 -11.26 1.33
N VAL A 317 1.37 -10.09 1.24
CA VAL A 317 2.82 -9.91 1.10
C VAL A 317 3.40 -9.80 2.50
N VAL A 318 4.32 -10.70 2.84
CA VAL A 318 4.88 -10.86 4.19
C VAL A 318 6.39 -10.64 4.15
N ASP A 319 6.88 -9.86 5.12
CA ASP A 319 8.29 -9.60 5.33
C ASP A 319 8.69 -9.89 6.78
N GLU A 320 9.99 -10.09 6.97
CA GLU A 320 10.62 -10.00 8.27
C GLU A 320 11.39 -8.68 8.37
N VAL A 321 11.16 -7.91 9.43
CA VAL A 321 11.82 -6.62 9.66
C VAL A 321 12.50 -6.60 11.02
N ARG A 322 13.58 -5.83 11.13
CA ARG A 322 14.33 -5.67 12.38
C ARG A 322 13.80 -4.48 13.18
N VAL A 323 13.40 -4.74 14.42
CA VAL A 323 13.11 -3.69 15.40
C VAL A 323 14.44 -3.04 15.81
N PRO A 324 14.61 -1.70 15.72
CA PRO A 324 15.87 -1.07 16.10
C PRO A 324 16.22 -1.37 17.56
N ALA A 325 17.44 -1.86 17.78
CA ALA A 325 17.91 -2.25 19.13
C ALA A 325 17.99 -1.06 20.11
N ALA A 326 18.09 0.17 19.58
CA ALA A 326 18.16 1.40 20.37
C ALA A 326 16.79 1.92 20.84
N LEU A 327 15.69 1.26 20.47
CA LEU A 327 14.36 1.67 20.97
C LEU A 327 14.25 1.39 22.47
N THR A 328 13.84 2.40 23.22
CA THR A 328 13.48 2.26 24.63
C THR A 328 12.17 1.47 24.78
N PRO A 329 11.97 0.72 25.87
CA PRO A 329 10.68 0.10 26.13
C PRO A 329 9.54 1.12 26.20
N GLY A 330 8.38 0.82 25.63
CA GLY A 330 7.22 1.70 25.65
C GLY A 330 6.20 1.42 24.54
N SER A 331 5.23 2.33 24.41
CA SER A 331 4.21 2.29 23.37
C SER A 331 4.70 2.96 22.09
N TYR A 332 4.52 2.27 20.96
CA TYR A 332 4.95 2.71 19.64
C TYR A 332 3.84 2.56 18.61
N VAL A 333 3.98 3.30 17.52
CA VAL A 333 3.15 3.24 16.34
C VAL A 333 4.00 2.76 15.18
N VAL A 334 3.59 1.68 14.52
CA VAL A 334 4.22 1.17 13.30
C VAL A 334 3.50 1.76 12.12
N GLN A 335 4.24 2.28 11.14
CA GLN A 335 3.71 2.75 9.86
C GLN A 335 4.08 1.76 8.77
N TRP A 336 3.09 1.37 7.98
CA TRP A 336 3.28 0.83 6.64
C TRP A 336 3.02 1.95 5.65
N ARG A 337 3.96 2.18 4.72
CA ARG A 337 3.81 3.14 3.63
C ARG A 337 4.09 2.45 2.30
N TRP A 338 3.19 2.60 1.34
CA TRP A 338 3.33 2.11 -0.03
C TRP A 338 3.24 3.26 -1.02
N ASP A 339 4.36 3.53 -1.68
CA ASP A 339 4.49 4.52 -2.75
C ASP A 339 4.14 3.84 -4.08
N CYS A 340 3.05 4.27 -4.72
CA CYS A 340 2.60 3.66 -5.97
C CYS A 340 3.47 4.07 -7.17
N GLU A 341 3.53 3.19 -8.18
CA GLU A 341 4.15 3.49 -9.48
C GLU A 341 3.09 4.00 -10.46
N GLU A 342 1.90 3.39 -10.48
CA GLU A 342 0.90 3.72 -11.49
C GLU A 342 0.16 5.05 -11.24
N SER A 343 0.09 5.47 -9.98
CA SER A 343 -0.75 6.57 -9.55
C SER A 343 0.01 7.51 -8.63
N SER A 344 -0.50 8.73 -8.50
CA SER A 344 -0.05 9.75 -7.54
C SER A 344 -0.57 9.45 -6.13
N GLN A 345 -0.59 8.17 -5.73
CA GLN A 345 -1.14 7.71 -4.45
C GLN A 345 -0.04 7.19 -3.54
N VAL A 346 -0.14 7.53 -2.26
CA VAL A 346 0.67 6.97 -1.18
C VAL A 346 -0.25 6.33 -0.18
N TRP A 347 -0.25 5.00 -0.12
CA TRP A 347 -1.04 4.22 0.82
C TRP A 347 -0.35 4.14 2.16
N ALA A 348 -1.09 4.32 3.24
CA ALA A 348 -0.49 4.25 4.56
C ALA A 348 -1.47 3.79 5.63
N ASN A 349 -0.97 2.97 6.54
CA ASN A 349 -1.68 2.58 7.75
C ASN A 349 -0.73 2.61 8.95
N CYS A 350 -1.32 2.70 10.14
CA CYS A 350 -0.61 2.62 11.38
C CYS A 350 -1.18 1.54 12.30
N ALA A 351 -0.33 0.98 13.16
CA ALA A 351 -0.71 0.01 14.18
C ALA A 351 -0.02 0.31 15.51
N ASP A 352 -0.72 0.05 16.61
CA ASP A 352 -0.18 0.19 17.96
C ASP A 352 0.55 -1.09 18.40
N VAL A 353 1.80 -0.95 18.81
CA VAL A 353 2.63 -2.04 19.35
C VAL A 353 3.28 -1.62 20.66
N THR A 354 3.64 -2.59 21.49
CA THR A 354 4.49 -2.36 22.67
C THR A 354 5.89 -2.88 22.40
N VAL A 355 6.91 -2.03 22.59
CA VAL A 355 8.32 -2.46 22.54
C VAL A 355 8.79 -2.75 23.96
N VAL A 356 9.46 -3.89 24.14
CA VAL A 356 10.09 -4.31 25.40
C VAL A 356 11.60 -4.45 25.23
N SER A 357 12.34 -4.40 26.33
CA SER A 357 13.79 -4.61 26.32
C SER A 357 14.13 -6.07 25.97
N VAL A 358 15.34 -6.27 25.44
CA VAL A 358 15.95 -7.59 25.39
C VAL A 358 15.98 -8.15 26.82
N LYS A 359 15.40 -9.33 27.05
CA LYS A 359 15.61 -10.01 28.33
C LYS A 359 17.11 -10.30 28.45
N PRO A 360 17.79 -9.84 29.52
CA PRO A 360 19.22 -10.05 29.70
C PRO A 360 19.58 -11.54 29.76
#